data_AF-A0A5R2N363-F1
#
_entry.id   AF-A0A5R2N363-F1
#
_cell.length_a   1.000
_cell.length_b   1.000
_cell.length_c   1.000
_cell.angle_alpha   90.00
_cell.angle_beta   90.00
_cell.angle_gamma   90.00
#
_symmetry.space_group_name_H-M   'P 1'
#
loop_
_entity.id
_entity.type
_entity.pdbx_description
1 polymer ?
#
loop_
_entity_poly.entity_id
_entity_poly.type
_entity_poly.pdbx_seq_one_letter_code
_entity_poly.pdbx_strand_id
1 'polypeptide(L)'
;PGHGQRALDYEKAMRGRNRLLTEGSRDAGWFEAIETQMAETGVAIAAARAEMVRLLAAMIGRLPDTGPFPQADIGLSGDLEAEIAGAPAVDVEERFRRALADGRDRDRAAGRTLEGPHRSDLMVRHRPKATPAELCSTGEQKALLVGIVLSHARLTGEMSGLTP
;
A
#
# COMPACT_ATOMS: atom_id res chain seq x y z
N PRO A 1 2.99 2.28 -15.85
CA PRO A 1 3.23 3.74 -16.03
C PRO A 1 2.38 4.65 -15.12
N GLY A 2 1.08 4.38 -14.91
CA GLY A 2 0.20 5.27 -14.13
C GLY A 2 0.37 5.29 -12.61
N HIS A 3 0.93 4.24 -11.99
CA HIS A 3 1.04 4.14 -10.53
C HIS A 3 1.95 5.22 -9.91
N GLY A 4 3.10 5.50 -10.53
CA GLY A 4 4.03 6.52 -10.03
C GLY A 4 3.43 7.92 -10.02
N GLN A 5 2.68 8.29 -11.08
CA GLN A 5 1.98 9.58 -11.12
C GLN A 5 0.90 9.67 -10.03
N ARG A 6 0.10 8.60 -9.83
CA ARG A 6 -0.91 8.55 -8.76
C ARG A 6 -0.29 8.72 -7.36
N ALA A 7 0.86 8.11 -7.11
CA ALA A 7 1.59 8.27 -5.85
C ALA A 7 2.02 9.72 -5.63
N LEU A 8 2.59 10.37 -6.64
CA LEU A 8 2.99 11.78 -6.58
C LEU A 8 1.79 12.71 -6.37
N ASP A 9 0.67 12.45 -7.05
CA ASP A 9 -0.56 13.22 -6.92
C ASP A 9 -1.15 13.08 -5.51
N TYR A 10 -1.19 11.85 -4.98
CA TYR A 10 -1.63 11.58 -3.62
C TYR A 10 -0.76 12.30 -2.58
N GLU A 11 0.57 12.20 -2.70
CA GLU A 11 1.51 12.87 -1.79
C GLU A 11 1.40 14.39 -1.84
N LYS A 12 1.18 14.96 -3.03
CA LYS A 12 0.95 16.40 -3.20
C LYS A 12 -0.35 16.82 -2.53
N ALA A 13 -1.44 16.09 -2.74
CA ALA A 13 -2.74 16.36 -2.13
C ALA A 13 -2.65 16.25 -0.59
N MET A 14 -2.04 15.18 -0.07
CA MET A 14 -1.83 14.98 1.36
C MET A 14 -0.99 16.10 2.01
N ARG A 15 0.08 16.56 1.34
CA ARG A 15 0.84 17.74 1.82
C ARG A 15 -0.02 19.00 1.85
N GLY A 16 -0.88 19.19 0.85
CA GLY A 16 -1.87 20.27 0.84
C GLY A 16 -2.83 20.18 2.03
N ARG A 17 -3.40 18.99 2.28
CA ARG A 17 -4.28 18.73 3.44
C ARG A 17 -3.57 19.04 4.76
N ASN A 18 -2.37 18.50 4.95
CA ASN A 18 -1.58 18.72 6.17
C ASN A 18 -1.30 20.21 6.41
N ARG A 19 -1.01 20.98 5.35
CA ARG A 19 -0.85 22.42 5.45
C ARG A 19 -2.12 23.10 5.98
N LEU A 20 -3.27 22.82 5.37
CA LEU A 20 -4.57 23.39 5.82
C LEU A 20 -4.90 23.02 7.28
N LEU A 21 -4.56 21.80 7.70
CA LEU A 21 -4.70 21.37 9.09
C LEU A 21 -3.83 22.22 10.02
N THR A 22 -2.53 22.34 9.71
CA THR A 22 -1.56 23.06 10.55
C THR A 22 -1.77 24.57 10.59
N GLU A 23 -2.27 25.18 9.51
CA GLU A 23 -2.57 26.62 9.43
C GLU A 23 -3.89 26.98 10.14
N GLY A 24 -4.62 26.01 10.69
CA GLY A 24 -5.92 26.28 11.33
C GLY A 24 -7.03 26.61 10.33
N SER A 25 -6.81 26.39 9.02
CA SER A 25 -7.79 26.69 7.98
C SER A 25 -9.09 25.90 8.21
N ARG A 26 -10.22 26.55 7.92
CA ARG A 26 -11.57 25.99 7.99
C ARG A 26 -12.31 26.09 6.65
N ASP A 27 -11.59 26.32 5.56
CA ASP A 27 -12.18 26.40 4.23
C ASP A 27 -12.61 25.00 3.77
N ALA A 28 -13.92 24.74 3.86
CA ALA A 28 -14.51 23.45 3.55
C ALA A 28 -14.31 23.05 2.07
N GLY A 29 -14.33 24.01 1.14
CA GLY A 29 -14.19 23.74 -0.28
C GLY A 29 -12.77 23.33 -0.66
N TRP A 30 -11.76 23.94 -0.04
CA TRP A 30 -10.37 23.53 -0.21
C TRP A 30 -10.10 22.13 0.33
N PHE A 31 -10.62 21.81 1.52
CA PHE A 31 -10.51 20.45 2.04
C PHE A 31 -11.23 19.45 1.13
N GLU A 32 -12.45 19.73 0.69
CA GLU A 32 -13.23 18.83 -0.16
C GLU A 32 -12.51 18.51 -1.48
N ALA A 33 -11.96 19.52 -2.15
CA ALA A 33 -11.20 19.31 -3.39
C ALA A 33 -9.97 18.41 -3.18
N ILE A 34 -9.19 18.68 -2.12
CA ILE A 34 -7.99 17.91 -1.79
C ILE A 34 -8.34 16.48 -1.36
N GLU A 35 -9.35 16.31 -0.51
CA GLU A 35 -9.77 15.02 0.03
C GLU A 35 -10.40 14.14 -1.05
N THR A 36 -11.11 14.72 -2.02
CA THR A 36 -11.59 14.00 -3.21
C THR A 36 -10.42 13.46 -4.02
N GLN A 37 -9.41 14.30 -4.33
CA GLN A 37 -8.22 13.83 -5.04
C GLN A 37 -7.46 12.76 -4.25
N MET A 38 -7.35 12.91 -2.92
CA MET A 38 -6.73 11.91 -2.06
C MET A 38 -7.51 10.59 -2.07
N ALA A 39 -8.84 10.63 -2.10
CA ALA A 39 -9.67 9.44 -2.13
C ALA A 39 -9.46 8.65 -3.43
N GLU A 40 -9.61 9.31 -4.57
CA GLU A 40 -9.43 8.71 -5.90
C GLU A 40 -8.03 8.11 -6.08
N THR A 41 -7.00 8.92 -5.84
CA THR A 41 -5.61 8.47 -6.00
C THR A 41 -5.23 7.42 -4.95
N GLY A 42 -5.75 7.55 -3.72
CA GLY A 42 -5.46 6.64 -2.62
C GLY A 42 -6.03 5.24 -2.84
N VAL A 43 -7.29 5.15 -3.26
CA VAL A 43 -7.93 3.86 -3.61
C VAL A 43 -7.26 3.23 -4.81
N ALA A 44 -6.93 4.02 -5.83
CA ALA A 44 -6.19 3.52 -6.99
C ALA A 44 -4.78 2.99 -6.65
N ILE A 45 -4.10 3.58 -5.66
CA ILE A 45 -2.82 3.06 -5.14
C ILE A 45 -3.02 1.75 -4.39
N ALA A 46 -3.99 1.70 -3.47
CA ALA A 46 -4.28 0.52 -2.67
C ALA A 46 -4.70 -0.67 -3.55
N ALA A 47 -5.55 -0.46 -4.56
CA ALA A 47 -5.93 -1.49 -5.52
C ALA A 47 -4.72 -2.03 -6.30
N ALA A 48 -3.84 -1.15 -6.77
CA ALA A 48 -2.63 -1.55 -7.50
C ALA A 48 -1.67 -2.35 -6.61
N ARG A 49 -1.53 -1.97 -5.33
CA ARG A 49 -0.71 -2.70 -4.36
C ARG A 49 -1.28 -4.08 -4.05
N ALA A 50 -2.59 -4.17 -3.80
CA ALA A 50 -3.26 -5.44 -3.54
C ALA A 50 -3.06 -6.42 -4.70
N GLU A 51 -3.24 -5.95 -5.94
CA GLU A 51 -3.01 -6.77 -7.13
C GLU A 51 -1.53 -7.19 -7.26
N MET A 52 -0.61 -6.25 -7.06
CA MET A 52 0.83 -6.54 -7.11
C MET A 52 1.24 -7.61 -6.08
N VAL A 53 0.76 -7.50 -4.85
CA VAL A 53 1.05 -8.47 -3.78
C VAL A 53 0.42 -9.83 -4.09
N ARG A 54 -0.81 -9.86 -4.63
CA ARG A 54 -1.47 -11.09 -5.07
C ARG A 54 -0.64 -11.81 -6.14
N LEU A 55 -0.21 -11.09 -7.18
CA LEU A 55 0.61 -11.64 -8.26
C LEU A 55 1.98 -12.11 -7.75
N LEU A 56 2.61 -11.34 -6.86
CA LEU A 56 3.90 -11.68 -6.28
C LEU A 56 3.81 -12.90 -5.36
N ALA A 57 2.76 -13.02 -4.55
CA ALA A 57 2.50 -14.19 -3.72
C ALA A 57 2.32 -15.45 -4.58
N ALA A 58 1.58 -15.35 -5.68
CA ALA A 58 1.43 -16.44 -6.64
C ALA A 58 2.78 -16.83 -7.29
N MET A 59 3.65 -15.85 -7.59
CA MET A 59 5.00 -16.12 -8.10
C MET A 59 5.88 -16.83 -7.07
N ILE A 60 5.86 -16.39 -5.81
CA ILE A 60 6.60 -17.06 -4.72
C ILE A 60 6.11 -18.50 -4.55
N GLY A 61 4.80 -18.75 -4.68
CA GLY A 61 4.22 -20.09 -4.64
C GLY A 61 4.67 -21.03 -5.76
N ARG A 62 5.27 -20.51 -6.85
CA ARG A 62 5.86 -21.31 -7.93
C ARG A 62 7.32 -21.69 -7.67
N LEU A 63 7.95 -21.17 -6.62
CA LEU A 63 9.32 -21.54 -6.26
C LEU A 63 9.36 -22.93 -5.64
N PRO A 64 10.40 -23.75 -5.91
CA PRO A 64 10.55 -25.04 -5.25
C PRO A 64 10.82 -24.87 -3.75
N ASP A 65 10.26 -25.76 -2.92
CA ASP A 65 10.43 -25.73 -1.46
C ASP A 65 11.89 -25.93 -1.03
N THR A 66 12.69 -26.61 -1.86
CA THR A 66 14.13 -26.87 -1.64
C THR A 66 15.02 -25.83 -2.33
N GLY A 67 14.47 -24.66 -2.69
CA GLY A 67 15.23 -23.58 -3.30
C GLY A 67 16.29 -22.98 -2.35
N PRO A 68 17.26 -22.20 -2.88
CA PRO A 68 18.31 -21.58 -2.08
C PRO A 68 17.81 -20.47 -1.14
N PHE A 69 16.57 -20.01 -1.32
CA PHE A 69 15.94 -18.97 -0.50
C PHE A 69 14.61 -19.48 0.07
N PRO A 70 14.29 -19.18 1.34
CA PRO A 70 13.02 -19.56 1.93
C PRO A 70 11.86 -18.86 1.23
N GLN A 71 10.75 -19.58 1.08
CA GLN A 71 9.51 -18.98 0.61
C GLN A 71 8.95 -18.01 1.67
N ALA A 72 8.38 -16.91 1.18
CA ALA A 72 7.71 -15.91 1.99
C ALA A 72 6.18 -15.98 1.79
N ASP A 73 5.42 -15.94 2.88
CA ASP A 73 4.02 -15.51 2.81
C ASP A 73 3.99 -14.00 2.95
N ILE A 74 3.35 -13.33 1.98
CA ILE A 74 3.27 -11.88 1.94
C ILE A 74 1.81 -11.41 1.91
N GLY A 75 1.56 -10.26 2.51
CA GLY A 75 0.23 -9.63 2.55
C GLY A 75 0.34 -8.14 2.85
N LEU A 76 -0.76 -7.41 2.72
CA LEU A 76 -0.83 -5.99 3.05
C LEU A 76 -1.65 -5.80 4.33
N SER A 77 -1.14 -4.94 5.21
CA SER A 77 -1.86 -4.42 6.37
C SER A 77 -2.19 -2.96 6.10
N GLY A 78 -3.42 -2.68 5.69
CA GLY A 78 -3.91 -1.32 5.43
C GLY A 78 -5.41 -1.33 5.19
N ASP A 79 -6.11 -0.32 5.71
CA ASP A 79 -7.58 -0.28 5.72
C ASP A 79 -8.16 -0.23 4.30
N LEU A 80 -7.58 0.59 3.42
CA LEU A 80 -8.02 0.69 2.03
C LEU A 80 -7.78 -0.61 1.25
N GLU A 81 -6.60 -1.22 1.42
CA GLU A 81 -6.30 -2.51 0.78
C GLU A 81 -7.26 -3.61 1.26
N ALA A 82 -7.67 -3.60 2.53
CA ALA A 82 -8.64 -4.52 3.08
C ALA A 82 -10.05 -4.29 2.52
N GLU A 83 -10.49 -3.03 2.38
CA GLU A 83 -11.82 -2.70 1.85
C GLU A 83 -11.97 -3.03 0.36
N ILE A 84 -10.94 -2.79 -0.44
CA ILE A 84 -10.98 -3.03 -1.90
C ILE A 84 -11.22 -4.50 -2.24
N ALA A 85 -10.86 -5.43 -1.35
CA ALA A 85 -11.12 -6.85 -1.54
C ALA A 85 -12.61 -7.20 -1.50
N GLY A 86 -13.45 -6.36 -0.87
CA GLY A 86 -14.85 -6.67 -0.59
C GLY A 86 -15.88 -5.69 -1.17
N ALA A 87 -15.45 -4.57 -1.76
CA ALA A 87 -16.36 -3.53 -2.23
C ALA A 87 -15.90 -2.89 -3.56
N PRO A 88 -16.83 -2.33 -4.36
CA PRO A 88 -16.49 -1.51 -5.52
C PRO A 88 -15.60 -0.32 -5.16
N ALA A 89 -14.63 0.00 -6.01
CA ALA A 89 -13.69 1.10 -5.78
C ALA A 89 -14.38 2.44 -5.50
N VAL A 90 -15.46 2.75 -6.24
CA VAL A 90 -16.24 3.99 -6.05
C VAL A 90 -16.85 4.12 -4.65
N ASP A 91 -17.27 3.00 -4.05
CA ASP A 91 -17.82 3.01 -2.70
C ASP A 91 -16.71 3.18 -1.65
N VAL A 92 -15.53 2.60 -1.91
CA VAL A 92 -14.33 2.78 -1.06
C VAL A 92 -13.85 4.23 -1.14
N GLU A 93 -13.83 4.84 -2.33
CA GLU A 93 -13.47 6.25 -2.54
C GLU A 93 -14.38 7.17 -1.72
N GLU A 94 -15.69 6.97 -1.82
CA GLU A 94 -16.66 7.78 -1.08
C GLU A 94 -16.52 7.58 0.44
N ARG A 95 -16.33 6.34 0.92
CA ARG A 95 -16.10 6.08 2.35
C ARG A 95 -14.80 6.72 2.83
N PHE A 96 -13.72 6.61 2.07
CA PHE A 96 -12.43 7.19 2.44
C PHE A 96 -12.50 8.72 2.45
N ARG A 97 -13.17 9.34 1.47
CA ARG A 97 -13.41 10.79 1.44
C ARG A 97 -14.17 11.26 2.68
N ARG A 98 -15.22 10.53 3.09
CA ARG A 98 -15.97 10.82 4.33
C ARG A 98 -15.10 10.67 5.57
N ALA A 99 -14.32 9.59 5.68
CA ALA A 99 -13.42 9.37 6.80
C ALA A 99 -12.38 10.49 6.94
N LEU A 100 -11.83 10.98 5.82
CA LEU A 100 -10.95 12.16 5.81
C LEU A 100 -11.65 13.42 6.31
N ALA A 101 -12.89 13.66 5.90
CA ALA A 101 -13.67 14.83 6.29
C ALA A 101 -14.07 14.80 7.79
N ASP A 102 -14.55 13.66 8.27
CA ASP A 102 -14.95 13.43 9.67
C ASP A 102 -13.73 13.46 10.61
N GLY A 103 -12.57 13.01 10.11
CA GLY A 103 -11.32 12.94 10.86
C GLY A 103 -10.54 14.25 10.97
N ARG A 104 -11.00 15.36 10.36
CA ARG A 104 -10.23 16.62 10.27
C ARG A 104 -9.77 17.16 11.61
N ASP A 105 -10.61 17.15 12.65
CA ASP A 105 -10.24 17.70 13.96
C ASP A 105 -9.19 16.85 14.68
N ARG A 106 -9.33 15.52 14.59
CA ARG A 106 -8.33 14.57 15.10
C ARG A 106 -7.00 14.74 14.36
N ASP A 107 -7.03 14.84 13.05
CA ASP A 107 -5.84 15.01 12.20
C ASP A 107 -5.18 16.38 12.44
N ARG A 108 -5.98 17.42 12.72
CA ARG A 108 -5.50 18.73 13.13
C ARG A 108 -4.75 18.68 14.44
N ALA A 109 -5.31 17.99 15.45
CA ALA A 109 -4.63 17.79 16.73
C ALA A 109 -3.30 17.04 16.56
N ALA A 110 -3.22 16.12 15.60
CA ALA A 110 -1.99 15.40 15.26
C ALA A 110 -1.04 16.17 14.31
N GLY A 111 -1.48 17.28 13.72
CA GLY A 111 -0.73 18.05 12.73
C GLY A 111 -0.49 17.33 11.39
N ARG A 112 -1.20 16.23 11.12
CA ARG A 112 -1.02 15.41 9.91
C ARG A 112 -2.23 14.53 9.64
N THR A 113 -2.38 14.12 8.38
CA THR A 113 -3.31 13.07 7.96
C THR A 113 -2.94 11.75 8.63
N LEU A 114 -3.95 11.06 9.18
CA LEU A 114 -3.76 9.80 9.92
C LEU A 114 -4.27 8.56 9.17
N GLU A 115 -4.98 8.75 8.07
CA GLU A 115 -5.63 7.69 7.29
C GLU A 115 -5.25 7.75 5.80
N GLY A 116 -5.14 6.58 5.18
CA GLY A 116 -4.83 6.41 3.76
C GLY A 116 -3.65 5.47 3.49
N PRO A 117 -3.32 5.24 2.20
CA PRO A 117 -2.35 4.22 1.79
C PRO A 117 -0.92 4.49 2.27
N HIS A 118 -0.60 5.70 2.72
CA HIS A 118 0.71 6.02 3.30
C HIS A 118 0.94 5.37 4.68
N ARG A 119 -0.10 4.78 5.28
CA ARG A 119 -0.06 4.04 6.54
C ARG A 119 0.04 2.52 6.36
N SER A 120 -0.17 2.03 5.13
CA SER A 120 -0.17 0.60 4.84
C SER A 120 1.22 -0.01 4.95
N ASP A 121 1.29 -1.27 5.38
CA ASP A 121 2.54 -2.01 5.55
C ASP A 121 2.53 -3.35 4.80
N LEU A 122 3.71 -3.81 4.38
CA LEU A 122 3.91 -5.11 3.74
C LEU A 122 4.29 -6.14 4.81
N MET A 123 3.37 -7.05 5.09
CA MET A 123 3.56 -8.14 6.03
C MET A 123 4.29 -9.28 5.35
N VAL A 124 5.33 -9.79 6.00
CA VAL A 124 6.14 -10.90 5.50
C VAL A 124 6.30 -11.95 6.60
N ARG A 125 6.05 -13.21 6.27
CA ARG A 125 6.31 -14.37 7.15
C ARG A 125 7.21 -15.37 6.45
N HIS A 126 8.14 -15.93 7.20
CA HIS A 126 8.96 -17.06 6.79
C HIS A 126 8.11 -18.33 6.73
N ARG A 127 7.62 -18.72 5.54
CA ARG A 127 6.64 -19.80 5.38
C ARG A 127 7.08 -21.12 6.03
N PRO A 128 8.31 -21.65 5.79
CA PRO A 128 8.73 -22.92 6.42
C PRO A 128 8.77 -22.90 7.96
N LYS A 129 8.91 -21.72 8.58
CA LYS A 129 9.00 -21.57 10.05
C LYS A 129 7.72 -21.00 10.65
N ALA A 130 6.73 -20.65 9.83
CA ALA A 130 5.52 -19.93 10.21
C ALA A 130 5.77 -18.67 11.07
N THR A 131 6.95 -18.05 10.96
CA THR A 131 7.40 -16.95 11.83
C THR A 131 7.33 -15.60 11.10
N PRO A 132 6.85 -14.51 11.71
CA PRO A 132 6.97 -13.17 11.16
C PRO A 132 8.43 -12.80 10.83
N ALA A 133 8.67 -12.14 9.70
CA ALA A 133 10.02 -11.83 9.25
C ALA A 133 10.79 -10.93 10.24
N GLU A 134 10.10 -10.02 10.92
CA GLU A 134 10.69 -9.15 11.97
C GLU A 134 11.26 -9.93 13.16
N LEU A 135 10.78 -11.16 13.40
CA LEU A 135 11.26 -12.05 14.46
C LEU A 135 12.30 -13.06 13.96
N CYS A 136 12.59 -13.09 12.66
CA CYS A 136 13.65 -13.94 12.10
C CYS A 136 15.05 -13.33 12.34
N SER A 137 16.08 -14.17 12.23
CA SER A 137 17.46 -13.70 12.22
C SER A 137 17.73 -12.78 11.02
N THR A 138 18.75 -11.92 11.12
CA THR A 138 19.15 -11.02 10.03
C THR A 138 19.55 -11.78 8.76
N GLY A 139 20.11 -12.99 8.88
CA GLY A 139 20.42 -13.86 7.75
C GLY A 139 19.17 -14.34 7.02
N GLU A 140 18.14 -14.73 7.78
CA GLU A 140 16.85 -15.17 7.23
C GLU A 140 16.07 -14.02 6.61
N GLN A 141 16.06 -12.85 7.24
CA GLN A 141 15.45 -11.65 6.67
C GLN A 141 16.06 -11.29 5.31
N LYS A 142 17.40 -11.35 5.21
CA LYS A 142 18.11 -11.15 3.94
C LYS A 142 17.73 -12.23 2.92
N ALA A 143 17.67 -13.50 3.32
CA ALA A 143 17.30 -14.60 2.43
C ALA A 143 15.86 -14.46 1.90
N LEU A 144 14.90 -14.09 2.76
CA LEU A 144 13.52 -13.78 2.37
C LEU A 144 13.47 -12.60 1.38
N LEU A 145 14.18 -11.51 1.69
CA LEU A 145 14.23 -10.33 0.80
C LEU A 145 14.77 -10.69 -0.58
N VAL A 146 15.85 -11.47 -0.66
CA VAL A 146 16.40 -11.93 -1.95
C VAL A 146 15.38 -12.79 -2.70
N GLY A 147 14.71 -13.72 -2.02
CA GLY A 147 13.64 -14.54 -2.62
C GLY A 147 12.48 -13.70 -3.17
N ILE A 148 12.05 -12.67 -2.43
CA ILE A 148 11.00 -11.73 -2.85
C ILE A 148 11.46 -10.92 -4.08
N VAL A 149 12.67 -10.38 -4.08
CA VAL A 149 13.22 -9.61 -5.20
C VAL A 149 13.34 -10.46 -6.47
N LEU A 150 13.83 -11.70 -6.36
CA LEU A 150 13.92 -12.61 -7.50
C LEU A 150 12.54 -12.99 -8.05
N SER A 151 11.56 -13.19 -7.16
CA SER A 151 10.17 -13.42 -7.57
C SER A 151 9.59 -12.19 -8.28
N HIS A 152 9.88 -11.00 -7.79
CA HIS A 152 9.45 -9.76 -8.43
C HIS A 152 10.10 -9.55 -9.81
N ALA A 153 11.39 -9.86 -9.96
CA ALA A 153 12.09 -9.80 -11.25
C ALA A 153 11.45 -10.74 -12.27
N ARG A 154 11.12 -11.97 -11.87
CA ARG A 154 10.39 -12.93 -12.73
C ARG A 154 9.01 -12.42 -13.11
N LEU A 155 8.26 -11.88 -12.15
CA LEU A 155 6.91 -11.37 -12.39
C LEU A 155 6.94 -10.19 -13.38
N THR A 156 7.88 -9.27 -13.21
CA THR A 156 8.09 -8.16 -14.14
C THR A 156 8.45 -8.66 -15.54
N GLY A 157 9.29 -9.70 -15.64
CA GLY A 157 9.62 -10.31 -16.91
C GLY A 157 8.41 -10.94 -17.61
N GLU A 158 7.58 -11.69 -16.88
CA GLU A 158 6.34 -12.27 -17.41
C GLU A 158 5.33 -11.20 -17.87
N MET A 159 5.18 -10.12 -17.09
CA MET A 159 4.24 -9.04 -17.42
C MET A 159 4.70 -8.17 -18.59
N SER A 160 6.00 -7.98 -18.78
CA SER A 160 6.56 -7.14 -19.84
C SER A 160 6.87 -7.90 -21.13
N GLY A 161 6.88 -9.24 -21.09
CA GLY A 161 7.37 -10.08 -22.18
C GLY A 161 8.89 -9.99 -22.41
N LEU A 162 9.62 -9.30 -21.52
CA LEU A 162 11.07 -9.19 -21.54
C LEU A 162 11.64 -10.23 -20.57
N THR A 163 12.46 -11.15 -21.05
CA THR A 163 13.22 -12.04 -20.16
C THR A 163 14.27 -11.24 -19.36
N PRO A 164 14.39 -11.42 -18.03
CA PRO A 164 15.41 -10.75 -17.21
C PRO A 164 16.84 -11.07 -17.63
#